data_AF-A0A2E9NIK6-F1
#
_entry.id   AF-A0A2E9NIK6-F1
#
_cell.length_a   1.000
_cell.length_b   1.000
_cell.length_c   1.000
_cell.angle_alpha   90.00
_cell.angle_beta   90.00
_cell.angle_gamma   90.00
#
_symmetry.space_group_name_H-M   'P 1'
#
loop_
_entity.id
_entity.type
_entity.pdbx_description
1 polymer ?
#
loop_
_entity_poly.entity_id
_entity_poly.type
_entity_poly.pdbx_seq_one_letter_code
_entity_poly.pdbx_strand_id
1 'polypeptide(L)' 'MMVVDVTSDPFRVGTPRLLFETGPGFASGNYQTYYDVSPDGQRFLMERQVETDDMSEPELRLILHWTEELKQRVPIP' A
#
# COMPACT_ATOMS: atom_id res chain seq x y z
N MET A 1 1.02 16.66 -4.19
CA MET A 1 2.35 16.20 -4.68
C MET A 1 3.17 17.39 -5.14
N MET A 2 4.41 17.51 -4.65
CA MET A 2 5.35 18.53 -5.10
C MET A 2 6.38 17.90 -6.03
N VAL A 3 6.81 18.64 -7.05
CA VAL A 3 7.89 18.24 -7.95
C VAL A 3 8.92 19.34 -8.03
N VAL A 4 10.17 18.98 -8.29
CA VAL A 4 11.26 19.91 -8.53
C VAL A 4 12.07 19.43 -9.71
N ASP A 5 12.40 20.35 -10.62
CA ASP A 5 13.27 20.04 -11.74
C ASP A 5 14.71 19.94 -11.24
N VAL A 6 15.42 18.92 -11.69
CA VAL A 6 16.84 18.71 -11.37
C VAL A 6 17.64 18.60 -12.66
N THR A 7 18.84 19.17 -12.66
CA THR A 7 19.84 18.93 -13.71
C THR A 7 21.05 18.26 -13.08
N SER A 8 21.65 17.31 -13.81
CA SER A 8 22.90 16.67 -13.40
C SER A 8 24.08 17.31 -14.14
N ASP A 9 25.17 17.53 -13.41
CA ASP A 9 26.46 18.06 -13.89
C ASP A 9 26.47 19.47 -14.54
N PRO A 10 26.68 20.54 -13.74
CA PRO A 10 26.70 20.54 -12.28
C PRO A 10 25.28 20.32 -11.75
N PHE A 11 25.17 19.70 -10.57
CA PHE A 11 23.87 19.49 -9.95
C PHE A 11 23.19 20.83 -9.65
N ARG A 12 21.98 21.04 -10.18
CA ARG A 12 21.13 22.18 -9.83
C ARG A 12 19.72 21.71 -9.53
N VAL A 13 19.09 22.39 -8.58
CA VAL A 13 17.71 22.15 -8.14
C VAL A 13 16.90 23.40 -8.43
N GLY A 14 15.75 23.22 -9.09
CA GLY A 14 14.81 24.31 -9.38
C GLY A 14 13.98 24.72 -8.16
N THR A 15 13.02 25.60 -8.38
CA THR A 15 12.01 25.94 -7.38
C THR A 15 10.94 24.84 -7.35
N PRO A 16 10.60 24.26 -6.18
CA PRO A 16 9.51 23.30 -6.08
C PRO A 16 8.19 23.88 -6.57
N ARG A 17 7.42 23.09 -7.33
CA ARG A 17 6.08 23.45 -7.80
C ARG A 17 5.09 22.35 -7.50
N LEU A 18 3.83 22.73 -7.35
CA LEU A 18 2.74 21.78 -7.23
C LEU A 18 2.60 21.01 -8.55
N LEU A 19 2.59 19.68 -8.48
CA LEU A 19 2.29 18.82 -9.63
C LEU A 19 0.77 18.59 -9.72
N PHE A 20 0.17 18.19 -8.60
CA PHE A 20 -1.27 18.06 -8.40
C PHE A 20 -1.58 17.97 -6.90
N GLU A 21 -2.83 18.21 -6.54
CA GLU A 21 -3.35 17.96 -5.19
C GLU A 21 -3.77 16.50 -5.06
N THR A 22 -3.42 15.87 -3.94
CA THR A 22 -3.89 14.51 -3.65
C THR A 22 -5.31 14.62 -3.13
N GLY A 23 -6.28 14.12 -3.89
CA GLY A 23 -7.69 14.13 -3.50
C GLY A 23 -7.98 13.16 -2.33
N PRO A 24 -9.21 13.22 -1.78
CA PRO A 24 -9.65 12.26 -0.77
C PRO A 24 -9.62 10.82 -1.31
N GLY A 25 -9.38 9.86 -0.41
CA GLY A 25 -9.36 8.43 -0.76
C GLY A 25 -8.05 7.92 -1.36
N PHE A 26 -6.99 8.74 -1.41
CA PHE A 26 -5.64 8.25 -1.69
C PHE A 26 -4.86 8.09 -0.38
N ALA A 27 -4.09 7.00 -0.28
CA ALA A 27 -3.24 6.77 0.87
C ALA A 27 -2.17 7.87 0.96
N SER A 28 -1.92 8.35 2.18
CA SER A 28 -0.88 9.35 2.46
C SER A 28 -0.26 9.08 3.82
N GLY A 29 1.03 9.40 3.96
CA GLY A 29 1.77 9.15 5.20
C GLY A 29 3.23 9.58 5.07
N ASN A 30 3.92 9.68 6.20
CA ASN A 30 5.25 10.30 6.28
C ASN A 30 6.41 9.32 6.06
N TYR A 31 6.16 8.00 6.01
CA TYR A 31 7.20 6.98 6.09
C TYR A 31 7.22 5.99 4.91
N GLN A 32 6.28 6.10 3.97
CA GLN A 32 6.17 5.23 2.80
C GLN A 32 5.74 6.06 1.59
N THR A 33 6.25 5.69 0.42
CA THR A 33 5.77 6.22 -0.86
C THR A 33 4.55 5.42 -1.31
N TYR A 34 3.38 6.05 -1.31
CA TYR A 34 2.11 5.46 -1.78
C TYR A 34 1.88 5.69 -3.28
N TYR A 35 2.98 5.70 -4.05
CA TYR A 35 2.97 5.92 -5.49
C TYR A 35 4.13 5.19 -6.15
N ASP A 36 3.96 4.90 -7.44
CA ASP A 36 5.01 4.35 -8.29
C ASP A 36 5.02 5.06 -9.66
N VAL A 37 6.18 5.08 -10.30
CA VAL A 37 6.42 5.73 -11.59
C VAL A 37 7.07 4.73 -12.52
N SER A 38 6.51 4.53 -13.71
CA SER A 38 7.11 3.64 -14.69
C SER A 38 8.50 4.14 -15.11
N PRO A 39 9.43 3.23 -15.51
CA PRO A 39 10.77 3.63 -15.93
C PRO A 39 10.80 4.62 -17.11
N ASP A 40 9.78 4.60 -17.96
CA ASP A 40 9.60 5.52 -19.08
C ASP A 40 8.95 6.86 -18.69
N GLY A 41 8.54 7.02 -17.42
CA GLY A 41 7.88 8.21 -16.89
C GLY A 41 6.45 8.44 -17.41
N GLN A 42 5.89 7.54 -18.21
CA GLN A 42 4.58 7.74 -18.85
C GLN A 42 3.40 7.31 -17.97
N ARG A 43 3.65 6.54 -16.91
CA ARG A 43 2.64 6.08 -15.98
C ARG A 43 3.00 6.46 -14.56
N PHE A 44 2.01 7.00 -13.88
CA PHE A 44 2.07 7.36 -12.48
C PHE A 44 0.88 6.69 -11.79
N LEU A 45 1.15 5.90 -10.76
CA LEU A 45 0.13 5.18 -10.00
C LEU A 45 0.16 5.67 -8.56
N MET A 46 -1.02 5.78 -7.95
CA MET A 46 -1.18 6.06 -6.52
C MET A 46 -2.07 5.00 -5.89
N GLU A 47 -1.79 4.67 -4.64
CA GLU A 47 -2.64 3.78 -3.86
C GLU A 47 -3.94 4.50 -3.49
N ARG A 48 -5.05 3.99 -4.00
CA ARG A 48 -6.39 4.42 -3.61
C ARG A 48 -6.85 3.56 -2.44
N GLN A 49 -7.19 4.21 -1.34
CA GLN A 49 -7.96 3.57 -0.27
C GLN A 49 -9.31 3.19 -0.84
N VAL A 50 -9.57 1.89 -0.86
CA VAL A 50 -10.91 1.38 -1.10
C VAL A 50 -11.54 1.26 0.27
N GLU A 51 -12.70 1.91 0.46
CA GLU A 51 -13.57 1.60 1.59
C GLU A 51 -14.01 0.14 1.41
N THR A 52 -13.34 -0.78 2.09
CA THR A 52 -13.90 -2.10 2.30
C THR A 52 -15.06 -1.92 3.26
N ASP A 53 -16.28 -2.14 2.78
CA ASP A 53 -17.50 -2.24 3.59
C ASP A 53 -17.41 -3.37 4.65
N ASP A 54 -16.32 -4.15 4.61
CA ASP A 54 -15.89 -5.04 5.67
C ASP A 54 -15.31 -4.25 6.86
N MET A 55 -16.23 -3.60 7.57
CA MET A 55 -16.22 -3.58 9.03
C MET A 55 -16.51 -4.98 9.62
N SER A 56 -16.31 -6.07 8.87
CA SER A 56 -16.15 -7.38 9.47
C SER A 56 -14.84 -7.33 10.26
N GLU A 57 -14.98 -7.25 11.58
CA GLU A 57 -13.89 -7.48 12.52
C GLU A 57 -13.02 -8.64 12.00
N PRO A 58 -11.70 -8.48 11.86
CA PRO A 58 -10.86 -9.54 11.31
C PRO A 58 -11.09 -10.81 12.13
N GLU A 59 -11.68 -11.83 11.50
CA GLU A 59 -12.03 -13.06 12.20
C GLU A 59 -10.77 -13.89 12.43
N LEU A 60 -10.20 -13.78 13.63
CA LEU A 60 -9.08 -14.61 14.04
C LEU A 60 -9.60 -15.95 14.59
N ARG A 61 -9.50 -17.01 13.79
CA ARG A 61 -9.72 -18.38 14.28
C ARG A 61 -8.42 -18.97 14.84
N LEU A 62 -8.26 -18.96 16.16
CA LEU A 62 -7.17 -19.66 16.83
C LEU A 62 -7.60 -21.08 17.22
N ILE A 63 -6.97 -22.08 16.62
CA ILE A 63 -7.19 -23.48 16.98
C ILE A 63 -6.01 -23.94 17.84
N LEU A 64 -6.26 -24.20 19.11
CA LEU A 64 -5.27 -24.75 20.03
C LEU A 64 -5.21 -26.27 19.88
N HIS A 65 -4.02 -26.84 19.95
CA HIS A 65 -3.81 -28.29 19.90
C HIS A 65 -4.41 -28.95 18.63
N TRP A 66 -4.28 -28.31 17.47
CA TRP A 66 -4.82 -28.78 16.18
C TRP A 66 -4.58 -30.28 15.92
N THR A 67 -3.41 -30.80 16.31
CA THR A 67 -3.08 -32.23 16.14
C THR A 67 -3.98 -33.17 16.94
N GLU A 68 -4.43 -32.78 18.13
CA GLU A 68 -5.35 -33.58 18.95
C GLU A 68 -6.78 -33.49 18.43
N GLU A 69 -7.21 -32.30 18.01
CA GLU A 69 -8.51 -32.13 17.36
C GLU A 69 -8.59 -32.97 16.06
N LEU A 70 -7.50 -33.00 15.28
CA LEU A 70 -7.41 -33.81 14.08
C LEU A 70 -7.57 -35.30 14.39
N LYS A 71 -6.87 -35.83 15.41
CA LYS A 71 -6.99 -37.25 15.80
C LYS A 71 -8.41 -37.64 16.20
N GLN A 72 -9.15 -36.74 16.87
CA GLN A 72 -10.54 -37.00 17.28
C GLN A 72 -11.52 -37.02 16.10
N ARG A 73 -11.22 -36.26 15.04
CA ARG A 73 -12.10 -36.13 13.87
C ARG A 73 -11.79 -37.14 12.76
N VAL A 74 -10.64 -37.81 12.79
CA VAL A 74 -10.32 -38.88 11.82
C VAL A 74 -11.14 -40.13 12.16
N PRO A 75 -11.96 -40.65 11.23
CA PRO A 75 -12.68 -41.91 11.44
C PRO A 75 -11.71 -43.08 11.60
N ILE A 76 -11.97 -43.95 12.58
CA ILE A 76 -11.19 -45.17 12.79
C ILE A 76 -11.70 -46.23 11.80
N PRO A 77 -10.81 -46.93 11.05
CA PRO A 77 -11.19 -48.02 10.16
C PRO A 77 -11.89 -49.19 10.87
#